data_AF-A0A382PWN2-F1
#
_entry.id   AF-A0A382PWN2-F1
#
_cell.length_a   1.000
_cell.length_b   1.000
_cell.length_c   1.000
_cell.angle_alpha   90.00
_cell.angle_beta   90.00
_cell.angle_gamma   90.00
#
_symmetry.space_group_name_H-M   'P 1'
#
loop_
_entity.id
_entity.type
_entity.pdbx_description
1 polymer ?
#
loop_
_entity_poly.entity_id
_entity_poly.type
_entity_poly.pdbx_seq_one_letter_code
_entity_poly.pdbx_strand_id
1 'polypeptide(L)' 'MSYNDLAYFQIDCSKKREQVAFLQSMYSTDNERRNARFMNLLTPWTVFTDRAGGARRKYVGNGEYNWVIRQKLYKLNGCP' A
#
# COMPACT_ATOMS: atom_id res chain seq x y z
N MET A 1 4.67 -6.57 -3.00
CA MET A 1 5.29 -5.23 -3.08
C MET A 1 5.31 -4.58 -1.70
N SER A 2 6.47 -4.14 -1.25
CA SER A 2 6.66 -3.45 0.03
C SER A 2 6.21 -1.98 -0.05
N TYR A 3 6.05 -1.32 1.09
CA TYR A 3 5.71 0.10 1.14
C TYR A 3 6.81 0.94 0.47
N ASN A 4 8.07 0.55 0.67
CA ASN A 4 9.22 1.20 0.08
C ASN A 4 9.19 1.11 -1.46
N ASP A 5 8.87 -0.07 -2.01
CA ASP A 5 8.75 -0.25 -3.47
C ASP A 5 7.71 0.71 -4.07
N LEU A 6 6.60 0.92 -3.36
CA LEU A 6 5.54 1.82 -3.76
C LEU A 6 5.96 3.31 -3.65
N ALA A 7 6.79 3.65 -2.66
CA ALA A 7 7.34 4.99 -2.49
C ALA A 7 8.28 5.37 -3.65
N TYR A 8 9.17 4.45 -4.05
CA TYR A 8 10.11 4.62 -5.17
C TYR A 8 9.50 4.39 -6.55
N PHE A 9 8.22 4.00 -6.63
CA PHE A 9 7.53 3.79 -7.90
C PHE A 9 7.65 5.03 -8.81
N GLN A 10 8.25 4.82 -9.99
CA GLN A 10 8.40 5.85 -11.02
C GLN A 10 7.17 5.87 -11.93
N ILE A 11 6.68 7.08 -12.18
CA ILE A 11 5.50 7.30 -13.03
C ILE A 11 5.95 7.37 -14.48
N ASP A 12 5.33 6.54 -15.31
CA ASP A 12 5.55 6.53 -16.75
C ASP A 12 4.22 6.84 -17.43
N CYS A 13 4.13 8.05 -17.99
CA CYS A 13 2.92 8.54 -18.64
C CYS A 13 2.54 7.70 -19.87
N SER A 14 3.50 7.06 -20.55
CA SER A 14 3.22 6.20 -21.72
C SER A 14 2.42 4.94 -21.35
N LYS A 15 2.52 4.50 -20.09
CA LYS A 15 1.85 3.32 -19.55
C LYS A 15 0.78 3.66 -18.52
N LYS A 16 0.23 4.88 -18.57
CA LYS A 16 -0.75 5.40 -17.60
C LYS A 16 -1.85 4.41 -17.25
N ARG A 17 -2.50 3.81 -18.26
CA ARG A 17 -3.62 2.86 -18.04
C ARG A 17 -3.20 1.62 -17.26
N GLU A 18 -2.04 1.05 -17.58
CA GLU A 18 -1.48 -0.12 -16.89
C GLU A 18 -1.09 0.24 -15.46
N GLN A 19 -0.42 1.38 -15.27
CA GLN A 19 0.00 1.85 -13.94
C GLN A 19 -1.19 2.19 -13.04
N VAL A 20 -2.27 2.78 -13.59
CA VAL A 20 -3.50 3.05 -12.84
C VAL A 20 -4.16 1.74 -12.41
N ALA A 21 -4.33 0.78 -13.32
CA ALA A 21 -4.92 -0.52 -12.98
C ALA A 21 -4.10 -1.26 -11.91
N PHE A 22 -2.76 -1.21 -12.01
CA PHE A 22 -1.85 -1.79 -11.05
C PHE A 22 -1.91 -1.10 -9.67
N LEU A 23 -1.99 0.23 -9.63
CA LEU A 23 -2.13 0.99 -8.39
C LEU A 23 -3.51 0.77 -7.75
N GLN A 24 -4.57 0.64 -8.56
CA GLN A 24 -5.92 0.33 -8.08
C GLN A 24 -6.03 -1.09 -7.53
N SER A 25 -5.35 -2.08 -8.13
CA SER A 25 -5.36 -3.45 -7.61
C SER A 25 -4.66 -3.60 -6.26
N MET A 26 -3.78 -2.65 -5.91
CA MET A 26 -3.12 -2.59 -4.61
C MET A 26 -3.86 -1.75 -3.57
N TYR A 27 -4.97 -1.13 -3.94
CA TYR A 27 -5.75 -0.31 -3.03
C TYR A 27 -6.41 -1.19 -1.97
N SER A 28 -6.05 -1.00 -0.71
CA SER A 28 -6.61 -1.78 0.39
C SER A 28 -8.01 -1.29 0.74
N THR A 29 -8.98 -2.20 0.88
CA THR A 29 -10.33 -1.87 1.34
C THR A 29 -10.36 -1.59 2.85
N ASP A 30 -11.39 -0.90 3.34
CA ASP A 30 -11.50 -0.61 4.78
C ASP A 30 -11.61 -1.89 5.63
N ASN A 31 -12.19 -2.96 5.09
CA ASN A 31 -12.24 -4.26 5.75
C ASN A 31 -10.85 -4.88 5.89
N GLU A 32 -10.02 -4.83 4.85
CA GLU A 32 -8.63 -5.30 4.91
C GLU A 32 -7.81 -4.48 5.91
N ARG A 33 -8.03 -3.16 5.98
CA ARG A 33 -7.36 -2.29 6.95
C ARG A 33 -7.74 -2.65 8.38
N ARG A 34 -9.02 -2.86 8.66
CA ARG A 34 -9.48 -3.33 9.98
C ARG A 34 -8.89 -4.69 10.31
N ASN A 35 -8.94 -5.63 9.38
CA ASN A 35 -8.39 -6.96 9.57
C ASN A 35 -6.88 -6.90 9.86
N ALA A 36 -6.12 -6.07 9.13
CA ALA A 36 -4.69 -5.89 9.38
C ALA A 36 -4.40 -5.32 10.78
N ARG A 37 -5.22 -4.38 11.28
CA ARG A 37 -5.12 -3.88 12.66
C ARG A 37 -5.42 -4.97 13.68
N PHE A 38 -6.50 -5.73 13.49
CA PHE A 38 -6.87 -6.84 14.36
C PHE A 38 -5.79 -7.91 14.39
N MET A 39 -5.25 -8.29 13.24
CA MET A 39 -4.17 -9.26 13.16
C MET A 39 -2.94 -8.80 13.92
N ASN A 40 -2.55 -7.53 13.81
CA ASN A 40 -1.43 -7.01 14.60
C ASN A 40 -1.73 -6.95 16.11
N LEU A 41 -2.98 -6.69 16.49
CA LEU A 41 -3.40 -6.72 17.90
C LEU A 41 -3.37 -8.15 18.47
N LEU A 42 -3.84 -9.13 17.70
CA LEU A 42 -3.95 -10.53 18.10
C LEU A 42 -2.63 -11.29 18.03
N THR A 43 -1.67 -10.81 17.24
CA THR A 43 -0.37 -11.49 17.03
C THR A 43 0.82 -10.61 17.40
N PRO A 44 0.91 -10.12 18.65
CA PRO A 44 1.98 -9.20 19.08
C PRO A 44 3.38 -9.81 18.97
N TRP A 45 3.51 -11.14 19.10
CA TRP A 45 4.78 -11.85 18.94
C TRP A 45 5.36 -11.76 17.52
N THR A 46 4.55 -11.40 16.51
CA THR A 46 5.05 -11.20 15.14
C THR A 46 6.04 -10.05 15.04
N VAL A 47 6.07 -9.13 16.01
CA VAL A 47 7.11 -8.09 16.10
C VAL A 47 8.51 -8.67 16.34
N PHE A 48 8.61 -9.92 16.80
CA PHE A 48 9.89 -10.63 17.01
C PHE A 48 10.09 -11.72 15.96
N THR A 49 9.06 -12.48 15.61
CA THR A 49 9.17 -13.62 14.69
C THR A 49 9.03 -13.26 13.21
N ASP A 50 8.32 -12.18 12.89
CA ASP A 50 8.04 -11.73 11.52
C ASP A 50 7.93 -10.19 11.47
N ARG A 51 9.06 -9.52 11.74
CA ARG A 51 9.12 -8.05 11.75
C ARG A 51 8.60 -7.43 10.46
N ALA A 52 8.93 -8.03 9.32
CA ALA A 52 8.55 -7.52 8.01
C ALA A 52 7.04 -7.59 7.79
N GLY A 53 6.40 -8.73 8.11
CA GLY A 53 4.95 -8.88 7.99
C GLY A 53 4.19 -8.03 9.00
N GLY A 54 4.68 -7.90 10.24
CA GLY A 54 4.10 -7.01 11.25
C GLY A 54 4.12 -5.54 10.82
N ALA A 55 5.26 -5.08 10.30
CA ALA A 55 5.40 -3.73 9.75
C ALA A 55 4.47 -3.50 8.55
N ARG A 56 4.41 -4.46 7.60
CA ARG A 56 3.50 -4.38 6.46
C ARG A 56 2.03 -4.27 6.89
N ARG A 57 1.58 -5.11 7.82
CA ARG A 57 0.21 -5.05 8.37
C ARG A 57 -0.06 -3.71 9.05
N LYS A 58 0.94 -3.12 9.71
CA LYS A 58 0.82 -1.78 10.31
C LYS A 58 0.59 -0.72 9.23
N TYR A 59 1.39 -0.71 8.16
CA TYR A 59 1.23 0.23 7.04
C TYR A 59 -0.11 0.08 6.32
N VAL A 60 -0.58 -1.16 6.12
CA VAL A 60 -1.93 -1.44 5.59
C VAL A 60 -3.00 -0.94 6.55
N GLY A 61 -2.93 -1.32 7.83
CA GLY A 61 -3.88 -0.91 8.86
C GLY A 61 -3.99 0.61 9.01
N ASN A 62 -2.88 1.33 8.96
CA ASN A 62 -2.86 2.79 8.99
C ASN A 62 -3.41 3.41 7.69
N GLY A 63 -3.37 2.69 6.57
CA GLY A 63 -3.76 3.18 5.25
C GLY A 63 -2.67 4.01 4.56
N GLU A 64 -1.42 3.85 4.99
CA GLU A 64 -0.27 4.57 4.41
C GLU A 64 -0.04 4.12 2.95
N TYR A 65 -0.27 2.85 2.63
CA TYR A 65 -0.28 2.36 1.25
C TYR A 65 -1.31 3.12 0.39
N ASN A 66 -2.56 3.23 0.86
CA ASN A 66 -3.60 3.93 0.12
C ASN A 66 -3.27 5.42 -0.07
N TRP A 67 -2.65 6.06 0.92
CA TRP A 67 -2.20 7.45 0.81
C TRP A 67 -1.16 7.62 -0.29
N VAL A 68 -0.11 6.78 -0.33
CA VAL A 68 0.91 6.83 -1.38
C VAL A 68 0.30 6.50 -2.74
N ILE A 69 -0.54 5.47 -2.84
CA ILE A 69 -1.25 5.10 -4.07
C ILE A 69 -2.03 6.31 -4.60
N ARG A 70 -2.80 6.98 -3.73
CA ARG A 70 -3.59 8.16 -4.10
C ARG A 70 -2.72 9.29 -4.62
N GLN A 71 -1.58 9.56 -3.99
CA GLN A 71 -0.62 10.57 -4.47
C GLN A 71 -0.08 10.23 -5.86
N LYS A 72 0.28 8.96 -6.11
CA LYS A 72 0.79 8.50 -7.41
C LYS A 72 -0.31 8.58 -8.48
N LEU A 73 -1.54 8.17 -8.16
CA LEU A 73 -2.69 8.31 -9.05
C LEU A 73 -2.98 9.78 -9.40
N TYR A 74 -2.86 10.69 -8.43
CA TYR A 74 -3.03 12.13 -8.69
C TYR A 74 -1.97 12.65 -9.68
N LYS A 75 -0.70 12.28 -9.49
CA LYS A 75 0.39 12.63 -10.42
C LYS A 75 0.17 12.03 -11.82
N LEU A 76 -0.31 10.78 -11.90
CA LEU A 76 -0.67 10.11 -13.16
C LEU A 76 -1.84 10.79 -13.88
N ASN A 77 -2.77 11.40 -13.14
CA ASN A 77 -3.88 12.11 -13.75
C ASN A 77 -3.41 13.37 -14.49
N GLY A 78 -2.37 14.04 -13.97
CA GLY A 78 -1.73 15.20 -14.59
C GLY A 78 -0.75 14.87 -15.73
N CYS A 79 -0.55 13.59 -16.07
CA CYS A 79 0.19 13.23 -17.28
C CYS A 79 -0.59 13.66 -18.53
N PRO A 80 0.08 14.29 -19.53
CA PRO A 80 -0.52 14.68 -20.80
C PRO A 80 -1.01 13.48 -21.62
#